data_AF-A0A0F8ULB6-F1
#
_entry.id   AF-A0A0F8ULB6-F1
#
_cell.length_a   1.000
_cell.length_b   1.000
_cell.length_c   1.000
_cell.angle_alpha   90.00
_cell.angle_beta   90.00
_cell.angle_gamma   90.00
#
_symmetry.space_group_name_H-M   'P 1'
#
loop_
_entity.id
_entity.type
_entity.pdbx_description
1 polymer ?
#
loop_
_entity_poly.entity_id
_entity_poly.type
_entity_poly.pdbx_seq_one_letter_code
_entity_poly.pdbx_strand_id
1 'polypeptide(L)'
;MKIPCSLVLLSAVASAQLVIDSSSFGHGKMIAPNRDGIPGWDLGGEGHIPQILSDKLILTPPYPGNTRGYAWSQSTLSESEWTAELQFRASGVERAGGNLQLWYAKDGKEKIGSASIYTVGQWDGFALVVDTHSGRGGSVRGFLNDGTTDYKSHKSVDSLAFGHCDYSYRNLGRPSVVRVKHTNAVLEVTVDDKLCFATDKVSLPAGNTIGMTAATPENPDSFEIFKIVLQNSPSGVGKAPPVQQQQRQPNENQQQPLAAQGQANTQQVQSASVDIRSITEQFVDLGSRIQLINHAANNIIRELGNQGNKVENKQNELLQKLATKEQVGSLEVRLQRLEQTLQSIQRTLEGNDYRDRFNQLHETLRSSHLSLTENLQGTLLNVITASTPRMGFFIFLVIAFQILLAASYVIYKRRRANMPKKFL
;
A
#
# COMPACT_ATOMS: atom_id res chain seq x y z
N MET A 1 -5.55 -27.12 61.71
CA MET A 1 -5.03 -27.04 60.32
C MET A 1 -5.12 -25.59 59.87
N LYS A 2 -4.00 -24.92 59.60
CA LYS A 2 -3.94 -23.56 59.07
C LYS A 2 -3.28 -23.65 57.69
N ILE A 3 -4.00 -23.27 56.64
CA ILE A 3 -3.55 -23.33 55.24
C ILE A 3 -2.81 -22.01 54.93
N PRO A 4 -1.56 -22.02 54.44
CA PRO A 4 -0.88 -20.81 54.03
C PRO A 4 -1.36 -20.39 52.64
N CYS A 5 -1.68 -19.11 52.49
CA CYS A 5 -2.06 -18.49 51.23
C CYS A 5 -0.79 -18.02 50.50
N SER A 6 -0.43 -18.68 49.39
CA SER A 6 0.69 -18.28 48.54
C SER A 6 0.27 -17.11 47.64
N LEU A 7 0.87 -15.94 47.82
CA LEU A 7 0.80 -14.84 46.85
C LEU A 7 1.63 -15.21 45.62
N VAL A 8 0.96 -15.40 44.48
CA VAL A 8 1.62 -15.47 43.17
C VAL A 8 1.74 -14.04 42.65
N LEU A 9 2.97 -13.52 42.62
CA LEU A 9 3.34 -12.31 41.88
C LEU A 9 3.29 -12.63 40.37
N LEU A 10 2.23 -12.20 39.68
CA LEU A 10 2.24 -12.13 38.22
C LEU A 10 3.07 -10.91 37.79
N SER A 11 4.32 -11.16 37.40
CA SER A 11 5.10 -10.21 36.62
C SER A 11 4.54 -10.17 35.19
N ALA A 12 3.90 -9.06 34.81
CA ALA A 12 3.57 -8.78 33.42
C ALA A 12 4.87 -8.53 32.65
N VAL A 13 5.29 -9.52 31.85
CA VAL A 13 6.39 -9.35 30.90
C VAL A 13 5.83 -8.57 29.72
N ALA A 14 6.10 -7.27 29.67
CA ALA A 14 5.84 -6.48 28.47
C ALA A 14 6.86 -6.89 27.40
N SER A 15 6.47 -7.79 26.49
CA SER A 15 7.30 -8.15 25.36
C SER A 15 7.35 -6.97 24.39
N ALA A 16 8.50 -6.32 24.27
CA ALA A 16 8.70 -5.24 23.32
C ALA A 16 8.70 -5.80 21.89
N GLN A 17 7.85 -5.26 21.01
CA GLN A 17 7.93 -5.49 19.57
C GLN A 17 9.22 -4.84 19.06
N LEU A 18 10.17 -5.65 18.60
CA LEU A 18 11.42 -5.19 18.02
C LEU A 18 11.20 -4.95 16.52
N VAL A 19 11.49 -3.73 16.07
CA VAL A 19 11.51 -3.40 14.64
C VAL A 19 12.75 -4.04 14.01
N ILE A 20 12.55 -4.70 12.86
CA ILE A 20 13.61 -5.34 12.08
C ILE A 20 14.09 -4.33 11.04
N ASP A 21 15.09 -3.53 11.42
CA ASP A 21 15.58 -2.40 10.60
C ASP A 21 16.08 -2.84 9.22
N SER A 22 16.67 -4.03 9.08
CA SER A 22 17.20 -4.53 7.80
C SER A 22 16.13 -4.75 6.72
N SER A 23 14.87 -4.90 7.12
CA SER A 23 13.73 -5.13 6.25
C SER A 23 12.65 -4.05 6.43
N SER A 24 13.01 -2.90 6.98
CA SER A 24 12.08 -1.80 7.25
C SER A 24 12.61 -0.49 6.67
N PHE A 25 11.71 0.40 6.24
CA PHE A 25 12.04 1.80 5.94
C PHE A 25 10.84 2.71 6.23
N GLY A 26 11.11 4.00 6.47
CA GLY A 26 10.07 5.02 6.67
C GLY A 26 9.48 5.10 8.08
N HIS A 27 10.06 4.43 9.07
CA HIS A 27 9.74 4.66 10.49
C HIS A 27 10.54 5.82 11.11
N GLY A 28 11.58 6.30 10.43
CA GLY A 28 12.36 7.48 10.81
C GLY A 28 11.83 8.77 10.17
N LYS A 29 12.63 9.85 10.26
CA LYS A 29 12.29 11.15 9.65
C LYS A 29 12.37 11.15 8.12
N MET A 30 13.16 10.24 7.55
CA MET A 30 13.36 10.10 6.11
C MET A 30 13.35 8.60 5.76
N ILE A 31 12.90 8.28 4.55
CA ILE A 31 12.93 6.90 4.04
C ILE A 31 14.30 6.47 3.54
N ALA A 32 15.12 7.40 3.07
CA ALA A 32 16.49 7.14 2.63
C ALA A 32 17.42 8.24 3.15
N PRO A 33 18.65 7.89 3.60
CA PRO A 33 19.64 8.88 4.01
C PRO A 33 20.16 9.70 2.82
N ASN A 34 20.27 9.08 1.64
CA ASN A 34 20.75 9.67 0.40
C ASN A 34 19.81 9.29 -0.77
N ARG A 35 19.98 9.95 -1.92
CA ARG A 35 19.23 9.63 -3.16
C ARG A 35 19.69 8.35 -3.86
N ASP A 36 20.79 7.75 -3.42
CA ASP A 36 21.42 6.61 -4.09
C ASP A 36 20.71 5.27 -3.83
N GLY A 37 19.91 5.16 -2.76
CA GLY A 37 19.22 3.93 -2.42
C GLY A 37 18.58 3.94 -1.04
N ILE A 38 17.67 2.99 -0.80
CA ILE A 38 17.11 2.71 0.53
C ILE A 38 17.99 1.62 1.17
N PRO A 39 18.58 1.85 2.37
CA PRO A 39 19.44 0.87 3.02
C PRO A 39 18.74 -0.47 3.23
N GLY A 40 19.37 -1.58 2.84
CA GLY A 40 18.80 -2.93 2.96
C GLY A 40 17.77 -3.29 1.90
N TRP A 41 17.57 -2.43 0.89
CA TRP A 41 16.57 -2.63 -0.16
C TRP A 41 17.16 -2.48 -1.57
N ASP A 42 16.79 -3.42 -2.43
CA ASP A 42 17.07 -3.39 -3.86
C ASP A 42 15.87 -2.84 -4.61
N LEU A 43 16.09 -1.74 -5.34
CA LEU A 43 15.08 -1.08 -6.16
C LEU A 43 15.33 -1.34 -7.64
N GLY A 44 14.26 -1.47 -8.40
CA GLY A 44 14.35 -1.57 -9.85
C GLY A 44 12.99 -1.59 -10.51
N GLY A 45 12.97 -1.70 -11.83
CA GLY A 45 11.72 -1.64 -12.59
C GLY A 45 11.92 -1.80 -14.08
N GLU A 46 10.80 -1.82 -14.80
CA GLU A 46 10.71 -1.87 -16.26
C GLU A 46 9.91 -0.67 -16.74
N GLY A 47 10.43 0.04 -17.75
CA GLY A 47 9.82 1.28 -18.25
C GLY A 47 9.94 2.49 -17.31
N HIS A 48 10.33 2.28 -16.06
CA HIS A 48 10.59 3.31 -15.06
C HIS A 48 11.58 2.80 -14.00
N ILE A 49 12.40 3.71 -13.46
CA ILE A 49 13.23 3.45 -12.28
C ILE A 49 12.54 4.13 -11.09
N PRO A 50 12.16 3.38 -10.03
CA PRO A 50 11.49 3.95 -8.86
C PRO A 50 12.21 5.18 -8.31
N GLN A 51 11.46 6.24 -8.02
CA GLN A 51 12.02 7.49 -7.52
C GLN A 51 12.00 7.55 -6.00
N ILE A 52 13.15 7.82 -5.40
CA ILE A 52 13.30 7.99 -3.96
C ILE A 52 13.17 9.48 -3.63
N LEU A 53 12.14 9.83 -2.86
CA LEU A 53 12.00 11.16 -2.26
C LEU A 53 12.37 11.12 -0.78
N SER A 54 12.29 12.26 -0.08
CA SER A 54 12.64 12.31 1.34
C SER A 54 11.64 11.57 2.22
N ASP A 55 10.36 11.55 1.83
CA ASP A 55 9.22 11.05 2.61
C ASP A 55 8.52 9.83 1.99
N LYS A 56 8.75 9.55 0.70
CA LYS A 56 8.09 8.46 -0.03
C LYS A 56 8.89 7.89 -1.21
N LEU A 57 8.72 6.60 -1.45
CA LEU A 57 9.21 5.89 -2.61
C LEU A 57 8.08 5.84 -3.65
N ILE A 58 8.34 6.33 -4.86
CA ILE A 58 7.39 6.22 -5.97
C ILE A 58 7.75 4.94 -6.74
N LEU A 59 6.96 3.88 -6.58
CA LEU A 59 7.16 2.61 -7.29
C LEU A 59 6.74 2.73 -8.76
N THR A 60 5.64 3.45 -9.02
CA THR A 60 5.15 3.71 -10.37
C THR A 60 4.76 5.19 -10.51
N PRO A 61 5.14 5.84 -11.62
CA PRO A 61 4.87 7.25 -11.81
C PRO A 61 3.45 7.47 -12.33
N PRO A 62 2.89 8.69 -12.20
CA PRO A 62 1.62 9.05 -12.83
C PRO A 62 1.71 9.14 -14.37
N TYR A 63 2.93 9.16 -14.91
CA TYR A 63 3.24 9.08 -16.34
C TYR A 63 4.75 8.78 -16.50
N PRO A 64 5.19 7.94 -17.46
CA PRO A 64 4.40 7.20 -18.44
C PRO A 64 3.67 5.98 -17.84
N GLY A 65 2.71 5.41 -18.58
CA GLY A 65 2.07 4.13 -18.25
C GLY A 65 2.89 2.91 -18.69
N ASN A 66 2.34 1.71 -18.47
CA ASN A 66 2.98 0.42 -18.76
C ASN A 66 4.31 0.23 -18.00
N THR A 67 4.39 0.78 -16.80
CA THR A 67 5.60 0.71 -15.96
C THR A 67 5.44 -0.35 -14.89
N ARG A 68 6.57 -0.95 -14.50
CA ARG A 68 6.66 -1.83 -13.35
C ARG A 68 7.76 -1.34 -12.44
N GLY A 69 7.51 -1.36 -11.13
CA GLY A 69 8.51 -1.05 -10.11
C GLY A 69 8.54 -2.12 -9.05
N TYR A 70 9.69 -2.33 -8.43
CA TYR A 70 9.85 -3.21 -7.29
C TYR A 70 10.78 -2.61 -6.25
N ALA A 71 10.59 -3.07 -5.02
CA ALA A 71 11.54 -2.95 -3.93
C ALA A 71 11.60 -4.29 -3.19
N TRP A 72 12.79 -4.87 -3.04
CA TRP A 72 13.01 -6.14 -2.35
C TRP A 72 14.00 -5.97 -1.20
N SER A 73 13.74 -6.59 -0.05
CA SER A 73 14.70 -6.64 1.05
C SER A 73 15.92 -7.47 0.65
N GLN A 74 17.12 -6.97 0.93
CA GLN A 74 18.38 -7.69 0.67
C GLN A 74 18.59 -8.84 1.67
N SER A 75 18.00 -8.72 2.86
CA SER A 75 18.05 -9.74 3.91
C SER A 75 16.76 -10.56 3.93
N THR A 76 16.89 -11.84 4.26
CA THR A 76 15.75 -12.73 4.52
C THR A 76 15.24 -12.52 5.95
N LEU A 77 13.94 -12.74 6.13
CA LEU A 77 13.30 -12.66 7.44
C LEU A 77 13.44 -14.01 8.16
N SER A 78 14.25 -14.07 9.22
CA SER A 78 14.47 -15.31 9.98
C SER A 78 13.36 -15.61 11.01
N GLU A 79 12.51 -14.63 11.32
CA GLU A 79 11.43 -14.76 12.29
C GLU A 79 10.24 -15.55 11.72
N SER A 80 9.73 -16.52 12.47
CA SER A 80 8.51 -17.27 12.10
C SER A 80 7.23 -16.48 12.37
N GLU A 81 7.26 -15.62 13.39
CA GLU A 81 6.15 -14.76 13.77
C GLU A 81 6.51 -13.29 13.57
N TRP A 82 5.76 -12.61 12.70
CA TRP A 82 6.08 -11.26 12.28
C TRP A 82 4.83 -10.47 11.96
N THR A 83 4.96 -9.15 12.03
CA THR A 83 3.95 -8.20 11.58
C THR A 83 4.59 -7.24 10.59
N ALA A 84 4.02 -7.13 9.39
CA ALA A 84 4.42 -6.17 8.38
C ALA A 84 3.34 -5.09 8.26
N GLU A 85 3.71 -3.83 8.48
CA GLU A 85 2.86 -2.67 8.28
C GLU A 85 3.34 -1.91 7.03
N LEU A 86 2.49 -1.80 6.03
CA LEU A 86 2.72 -1.07 4.79
C LEU A 86 1.82 0.16 4.75
N GLN A 87 2.43 1.33 4.56
CA GLN A 87 1.73 2.59 4.33
C GLN A 87 1.92 3.03 2.88
N PHE A 88 0.83 3.09 2.11
CA PHE A 88 0.88 3.41 0.69
C PHE A 88 -0.21 4.40 0.28
N ARG A 89 -0.07 5.00 -0.89
CA ARG A 89 -1.13 5.78 -1.55
C ARG A 89 -1.15 5.45 -3.03
N ALA A 90 -2.36 5.32 -3.57
CA ALA A 90 -2.58 5.26 -5.00
C ALA A 90 -3.28 6.53 -5.47
N SER A 91 -2.73 7.21 -6.48
CA SER A 91 -3.32 8.41 -7.06
C SER A 91 -3.27 8.35 -8.58
N GLY A 92 -4.37 8.72 -9.23
CA GLY A 92 -4.43 8.72 -10.69
C GLY A 92 -5.68 9.39 -11.22
N VAL A 93 -5.66 9.66 -12.52
CA VAL A 93 -6.79 10.26 -13.23
C VAL A 93 -7.99 9.31 -13.29
N GLU A 94 -9.11 9.81 -13.78
CA GLU A 94 -10.29 8.98 -14.02
C GLU A 94 -9.94 7.81 -14.94
N ARG A 95 -10.36 6.58 -14.57
CA ARG A 95 -10.03 5.33 -15.28
C ARG A 95 -8.55 4.97 -15.37
N ALA A 96 -7.68 5.65 -14.62
CA ALA A 96 -6.36 5.09 -14.33
C ALA A 96 -6.50 3.79 -13.52
N GLY A 97 -5.43 3.01 -13.49
CA GLY A 97 -5.40 1.77 -12.73
C GLY A 97 -4.00 1.25 -12.53
N GLY A 98 -3.95 0.05 -12.01
CA GLY A 98 -2.71 -0.63 -11.67
C GLY A 98 -2.92 -1.44 -10.40
N ASN A 99 -1.88 -2.14 -10.01
CA ASN A 99 -1.90 -3.02 -8.87
C ASN A 99 -0.64 -2.81 -8.04
N LEU A 100 -0.80 -2.95 -6.72
CA LEU A 100 0.29 -2.99 -5.76
C LEU A 100 0.27 -4.37 -5.12
N GLN A 101 1.43 -4.98 -4.97
CA GLN A 101 1.61 -6.22 -4.27
C GLN A 101 2.61 -6.07 -3.15
N LEU A 102 2.29 -6.64 -2.00
CA LEU A 102 3.23 -6.94 -0.92
C LEU A 102 3.51 -8.44 -0.93
N TRP A 103 4.77 -8.81 -0.91
CA TRP A 103 5.24 -10.18 -1.03
C TRP A 103 5.99 -10.61 0.22
N TYR A 104 5.79 -11.88 0.59
CA TYR A 104 6.66 -12.64 1.44
C TYR A 104 7.00 -13.93 0.70
N ALA A 105 8.12 -13.95 -0.01
CA ALA A 105 8.42 -14.98 -0.99
C ALA A 105 9.88 -15.44 -0.94
N LYS A 106 10.08 -16.71 -1.27
CA LYS A 106 11.40 -17.31 -1.44
C LYS A 106 12.05 -16.80 -2.71
N ASP A 107 13.31 -16.36 -2.62
CA ASP A 107 14.10 -15.82 -3.74
C ASP A 107 13.35 -14.73 -4.53
N GLY A 108 12.73 -13.78 -3.81
CA GLY A 108 11.74 -12.88 -4.37
C GLY A 108 12.25 -12.02 -5.53
N LYS A 109 13.46 -11.45 -5.41
CA LYS A 109 14.05 -10.64 -6.48
C LYS A 109 14.34 -11.45 -7.74
N GLU A 110 14.88 -12.66 -7.59
CA GLU A 110 15.28 -13.53 -8.69
C GLU A 110 14.09 -14.20 -9.38
N LYS A 111 13.07 -14.60 -8.62
CA LYS A 111 11.90 -15.34 -9.13
C LYS A 111 10.76 -14.42 -9.56
N ILE A 112 10.51 -13.33 -8.83
CA ILE A 112 9.37 -12.45 -9.05
C ILE A 112 9.84 -11.15 -9.71
N GLY A 113 10.90 -10.52 -9.19
CA GLY A 113 11.44 -9.28 -9.73
C GLY A 113 10.40 -8.15 -9.75
N SER A 114 10.01 -7.72 -10.96
CA SER A 114 9.03 -6.67 -11.25
C SER A 114 7.60 -7.19 -11.50
N ALA A 115 7.39 -8.51 -11.41
CA ALA A 115 6.14 -9.14 -11.84
C ALA A 115 4.97 -8.85 -10.89
N SER A 116 3.81 -8.55 -11.46
CA SER A 116 2.52 -8.58 -10.75
C SER A 116 2.02 -10.02 -10.56
N ILE A 117 1.02 -10.21 -9.69
CA ILE A 117 0.36 -11.52 -9.50
C ILE A 117 -0.20 -12.11 -10.81
N TYR A 118 -0.53 -11.26 -11.79
CA TYR A 118 -1.08 -11.65 -13.10
C TYR A 118 -0.01 -12.06 -14.12
N THR A 119 1.26 -11.86 -13.78
CA THR A 119 2.39 -12.04 -14.72
C THR A 119 3.55 -12.85 -14.13
N VAL A 120 3.52 -13.10 -12.82
CA VAL A 120 4.52 -13.90 -12.12
C VAL A 120 4.38 -15.37 -12.53
N GLY A 121 5.51 -16.06 -12.65
CA GLY A 121 5.54 -17.48 -12.99
C GLY A 121 5.21 -18.36 -11.78
N GLN A 122 6.04 -19.39 -11.57
CA GLN A 122 6.08 -20.17 -10.33
C GLN A 122 6.84 -19.42 -9.24
N TRP A 123 6.26 -19.37 -8.04
CA TRP A 123 6.83 -18.71 -6.87
C TRP A 123 6.37 -19.42 -5.60
N ASP A 124 7.08 -19.25 -4.49
CA ASP A 124 6.77 -19.90 -3.21
C ASP A 124 6.65 -18.84 -2.11
N GLY A 125 5.48 -18.76 -1.48
CA GLY A 125 5.19 -17.85 -0.37
C GLY A 125 3.79 -17.26 -0.39
N PHE A 126 3.69 -16.04 0.14
CA PHE A 126 2.47 -15.25 0.27
C PHE A 126 2.55 -13.93 -0.53
N ALA A 127 1.41 -13.53 -1.10
CA ALA A 127 1.24 -12.24 -1.76
C ALA A 127 -0.07 -11.58 -1.33
N LEU A 128 0.00 -10.30 -0.98
CA LEU A 128 -1.16 -9.45 -0.75
C LEU A 128 -1.27 -8.46 -1.89
N VAL A 129 -2.39 -8.45 -2.59
CA VAL A 129 -2.63 -7.63 -3.78
C VAL A 129 -3.69 -6.59 -3.48
N VAL A 130 -3.40 -5.34 -3.83
CA VAL A 130 -4.35 -4.23 -3.84
C VAL A 130 -4.57 -3.82 -5.30
N ASP A 131 -5.80 -3.99 -5.78
CA ASP A 131 -6.17 -3.67 -7.17
C ASP A 131 -7.64 -3.31 -7.33
N THR A 132 -8.02 -2.89 -8.53
CA THR A 132 -9.40 -2.52 -8.87
C THR A 132 -10.29 -3.71 -9.23
N HIS A 133 -9.90 -4.95 -8.88
CA HIS A 133 -10.73 -6.12 -9.12
C HIS A 133 -12.05 -6.02 -8.31
N SER A 134 -13.08 -6.79 -8.71
CA SER A 134 -14.44 -6.86 -8.13
C SER A 134 -15.38 -5.64 -8.31
N GLY A 135 -14.95 -4.57 -9.00
CA GLY A 135 -15.85 -3.49 -9.46
C GLY A 135 -16.41 -2.56 -8.37
N ARG A 136 -16.04 -2.75 -7.10
CA ARG A 136 -16.51 -1.97 -5.93
C ARG A 136 -15.49 -0.92 -5.46
N GLY A 137 -14.80 -0.27 -6.41
CA GLY A 137 -13.83 0.78 -6.13
C GLY A 137 -12.43 0.31 -5.68
N GLY A 138 -12.25 -1.00 -5.49
CA GLY A 138 -10.98 -1.64 -5.17
C GLY A 138 -11.15 -2.83 -4.23
N SER A 139 -10.15 -3.70 -4.19
CA SER A 139 -10.13 -4.87 -3.30
C SER A 139 -8.72 -5.12 -2.76
N VAL A 140 -8.65 -5.73 -1.59
CA VAL A 140 -7.42 -6.30 -1.01
C VAL A 140 -7.57 -7.81 -0.98
N ARG A 141 -6.61 -8.54 -1.55
CA ARG A 141 -6.72 -9.99 -1.80
C ARG A 141 -5.43 -10.72 -1.44
N GLY A 142 -5.55 -11.84 -0.75
CA GLY A 142 -4.44 -12.72 -0.38
C GLY A 142 -4.30 -13.91 -1.33
N PHE A 143 -3.07 -14.18 -1.76
CA PHE A 143 -2.69 -15.29 -2.63
C PHE A 143 -1.56 -16.11 -1.99
N LEU A 144 -1.53 -17.40 -2.30
CA LEU A 144 -0.48 -18.33 -1.85
C LEU A 144 -0.01 -19.16 -3.03
N ASN A 145 1.27 -19.49 -3.00
CA ASN A 145 1.83 -20.46 -3.92
C ASN A 145 2.93 -21.23 -3.21
N ASP A 146 3.10 -22.49 -3.56
CA ASP A 146 4.09 -23.42 -2.99
C ASP A 146 5.21 -23.75 -3.98
N GLY A 147 5.34 -22.93 -5.04
CA GLY A 147 6.27 -23.14 -6.15
C GLY A 147 5.72 -24.01 -7.28
N THR A 148 4.55 -24.62 -7.14
CA THR A 148 4.03 -25.55 -8.17
C THR A 148 3.20 -24.86 -9.24
N THR A 149 2.42 -23.85 -8.87
CA THR A 149 1.45 -23.22 -9.78
C THR A 149 2.11 -22.09 -10.56
N ASP A 150 2.01 -22.12 -11.89
CA ASP A 150 2.40 -21.01 -12.75
C ASP A 150 1.23 -20.02 -12.88
N TYR A 151 1.36 -18.87 -12.21
CA TYR A 151 0.31 -17.85 -12.19
C TYR A 151 0.15 -17.14 -13.55
N LYS A 152 1.24 -17.02 -14.32
CA LYS A 152 1.24 -16.34 -15.63
C LYS A 152 0.42 -17.08 -16.67
N SER A 153 0.39 -18.42 -16.61
CA SER A 153 -0.39 -19.26 -17.52
C SER A 153 -1.76 -19.65 -16.96
N HIS A 154 -2.08 -19.24 -15.72
CA HIS A 154 -3.36 -19.56 -15.10
C HIS A 154 -4.51 -18.77 -15.74
N LYS A 155 -5.59 -19.47 -16.13
CA LYS A 155 -6.73 -18.87 -16.86
C LYS A 155 -7.47 -17.80 -16.07
N SER A 156 -7.51 -17.95 -14.75
CA SER A 156 -8.20 -17.04 -13.83
C SER A 156 -7.37 -16.90 -12.57
N VAL A 157 -6.43 -15.97 -12.57
CA VAL A 157 -5.60 -15.70 -11.38
C VAL A 157 -6.50 -15.28 -10.21
N ASP A 158 -7.58 -14.56 -10.49
CA ASP A 158 -8.50 -14.05 -9.48
C ASP A 158 -9.17 -15.14 -8.62
N SER A 159 -9.39 -16.34 -9.18
CA SER A 159 -9.96 -17.46 -8.41
C SER A 159 -8.98 -18.13 -7.46
N LEU A 160 -7.68 -17.79 -7.54
CA LEU A 160 -6.66 -18.32 -6.63
C LEU A 160 -6.57 -17.53 -5.30
N ALA A 161 -7.29 -16.41 -5.18
CA ALA A 161 -7.33 -15.65 -3.95
C ALA A 161 -8.04 -16.47 -2.85
N PHE A 162 -7.36 -16.71 -1.73
CA PHE A 162 -7.92 -17.48 -0.61
C PHE A 162 -8.68 -16.59 0.40
N GLY A 163 -8.43 -15.28 0.38
CA GLY A 163 -9.06 -14.30 1.25
C GLY A 163 -9.12 -12.94 0.57
N HIS A 164 -10.20 -12.19 0.78
CA HIS A 164 -10.36 -10.87 0.21
C HIS A 164 -11.31 -9.98 1.03
N CYS A 165 -11.18 -8.67 0.85
CA CYS A 165 -12.19 -7.69 1.25
C CYS A 165 -12.29 -6.56 0.23
N ASP A 166 -13.43 -5.89 0.17
CA ASP A 166 -13.62 -4.69 -0.64
C ASP A 166 -12.96 -3.49 0.06
N TYR A 167 -12.12 -2.75 -0.66
CA TYR A 167 -11.43 -1.57 -0.15
C TYR A 167 -11.15 -0.56 -1.26
N SER A 168 -11.81 0.59 -1.20
CA SER A 168 -11.54 1.71 -2.11
C SER A 168 -10.28 2.45 -1.70
N TYR A 169 -9.16 2.13 -2.33
CA TYR A 169 -7.83 2.64 -1.97
C TYR A 169 -7.38 3.88 -2.78
N ARG A 170 -8.04 4.15 -3.91
CA ARG A 170 -7.62 5.19 -4.86
C ARG A 170 -8.06 6.58 -4.41
N ASN A 171 -7.19 7.58 -4.62
CA ASN A 171 -7.51 9.00 -4.47
C ASN A 171 -8.08 9.39 -3.10
N LEU A 172 -7.68 8.70 -2.02
CA LEU A 172 -8.16 8.97 -0.65
C LEU A 172 -7.61 10.27 -0.02
N GLY A 173 -6.62 10.93 -0.63
CA GLY A 173 -5.93 12.11 -0.10
C GLY A 173 -4.98 11.83 1.07
N ARG A 174 -5.22 10.75 1.83
CA ARG A 174 -4.34 10.21 2.88
C ARG A 174 -3.71 8.88 2.44
N PRO A 175 -2.58 8.47 3.04
CA PRO A 175 -2.08 7.10 2.87
C PRO A 175 -2.99 6.08 3.56
N SER A 176 -3.13 4.91 2.94
CA SER A 176 -3.75 3.71 3.48
C SER A 176 -2.73 2.91 4.29
N VAL A 177 -3.17 2.27 5.37
CA VAL A 177 -2.32 1.40 6.18
C VAL A 177 -2.82 -0.03 6.08
N VAL A 178 -1.94 -0.93 5.62
CA VAL A 178 -2.21 -2.36 5.54
C VAL A 178 -1.26 -3.08 6.48
N ARG A 179 -1.81 -3.92 7.35
CA ARG A 179 -1.03 -4.67 8.33
C ARG A 179 -1.31 -6.17 8.17
N VAL A 180 -0.24 -6.90 7.88
CA VAL A 180 -0.22 -8.36 7.78
C VAL A 180 0.46 -8.90 9.01
N LYS A 181 -0.27 -9.70 9.79
CA LYS A 181 0.24 -10.37 10.99
C LYS A 181 0.25 -11.87 10.75
N HIS A 182 1.42 -12.47 10.85
CA HIS A 182 1.60 -13.92 10.79
C HIS A 182 2.10 -14.42 12.14
N THR A 183 1.35 -15.33 12.74
CA THR A 183 1.77 -16.07 13.94
C THR A 183 1.61 -17.57 13.70
N ASN A 184 2.07 -18.40 14.63
CA ASN A 184 1.87 -19.85 14.55
C ASN A 184 0.39 -20.27 14.56
N ALA A 185 -0.54 -19.37 14.89
CA ALA A 185 -1.96 -19.67 15.00
C ALA A 185 -2.82 -19.02 13.91
N VAL A 186 -2.41 -17.87 13.37
CA VAL A 186 -3.26 -17.10 12.45
C VAL A 186 -2.44 -16.22 11.51
N LEU A 187 -2.87 -16.18 10.25
CA LEU A 187 -2.56 -15.10 9.33
C LEU A 187 -3.74 -14.12 9.32
N GLU A 188 -3.51 -12.89 9.73
CA GLU A 188 -4.50 -11.82 9.81
C GLU A 188 -4.08 -10.64 8.95
N VAL A 189 -5.00 -10.12 8.13
CA VAL A 189 -4.80 -8.91 7.34
C VAL A 189 -5.82 -7.86 7.77
N THR A 190 -5.31 -6.67 8.08
CA THR A 190 -6.10 -5.49 8.44
C THR A 190 -5.79 -4.34 7.49
N VAL A 191 -6.80 -3.53 7.20
CA VAL A 191 -6.70 -2.33 6.35
C VAL A 191 -7.34 -1.16 7.09
N ASP A 192 -6.60 -0.08 7.31
CA ASP A 192 -7.00 1.07 8.14
C ASP A 192 -7.62 0.61 9.49
N ASP A 193 -6.92 -0.31 10.17
CA ASP A 193 -7.30 -0.95 11.44
C ASP A 193 -8.60 -1.76 11.44
N LYS A 194 -9.16 -2.04 10.26
CA LYS A 194 -10.32 -2.93 10.09
C LYS A 194 -9.87 -4.29 9.60
N LEU A 195 -10.46 -5.35 10.16
CA LEU A 195 -10.22 -6.71 9.70
C LEU A 195 -10.68 -6.85 8.24
N CYS A 196 -9.76 -7.28 7.38
CA CYS A 196 -10.05 -7.62 5.98
C CYS A 196 -10.36 -9.11 5.86
N PHE A 197 -9.41 -9.96 6.26
CA PHE A 197 -9.61 -11.40 6.37
C PHE A 197 -8.59 -12.00 7.35
N ALA A 198 -8.92 -13.16 7.91
CA ALA A 198 -8.03 -13.95 8.74
C ALA A 198 -8.24 -15.44 8.48
N THR A 199 -7.17 -16.24 8.65
CA THR A 199 -7.20 -17.69 8.45
C THR A 199 -6.16 -18.37 9.33
N ASP A 200 -6.50 -19.54 9.85
CA ASP A 200 -5.64 -20.44 10.64
C ASP A 200 -5.00 -21.54 9.78
N LYS A 201 -5.28 -21.56 8.47
CA LYS A 201 -4.85 -22.62 7.54
C LYS A 201 -3.54 -22.33 6.82
N VAL A 202 -2.96 -21.15 7.05
CA VAL A 202 -1.78 -20.68 6.33
C VAL A 202 -0.57 -20.78 7.25
N SER A 203 0.49 -21.43 6.76
CA SER A 203 1.76 -21.54 7.45
C SER A 203 2.86 -21.08 6.49
N LEU A 204 3.55 -20.00 6.86
CA LEU A 204 4.62 -19.42 6.06
C LEU A 204 5.98 -19.77 6.70
N PRO A 205 6.90 -20.41 5.97
CA PRO A 205 8.21 -20.75 6.50
C PRO A 205 9.07 -19.50 6.72
N ALA A 206 9.97 -19.55 7.70
CA ALA A 206 11.00 -18.53 7.88
C ALA A 206 12.06 -18.60 6.76
N GLY A 207 12.81 -17.52 6.58
CA GLY A 207 13.92 -17.43 5.63
C GLY A 207 13.53 -16.88 4.25
N ASN A 208 12.35 -16.29 4.11
CA ASN A 208 11.92 -15.67 2.85
C ASN A 208 12.21 -14.15 2.85
N THR A 209 12.16 -13.56 1.66
CA THR A 209 12.35 -12.11 1.45
C THR A 209 11.02 -11.38 1.46
N ILE A 210 11.03 -10.16 1.96
CA ILE A 210 9.89 -9.25 1.85
C ILE A 210 10.12 -8.36 0.63
N GLY A 211 9.08 -8.13 -0.14
CA GLY A 211 9.16 -7.21 -1.25
C GLY A 211 7.84 -6.57 -1.58
N MET A 212 7.90 -5.61 -2.46
CA MET A 212 6.74 -4.96 -3.02
C MET A 212 6.95 -4.76 -4.50
N THR A 213 5.89 -4.96 -5.27
CA THR A 213 5.87 -4.66 -6.70
C THR A 213 4.66 -3.81 -7.00
N ALA A 214 4.76 -2.98 -8.04
CA ALA A 214 3.61 -2.31 -8.60
C ALA A 214 3.68 -2.37 -10.12
N ALA A 215 2.54 -2.58 -10.77
CA ALA A 215 2.45 -2.58 -12.23
C ALA A 215 1.25 -1.76 -12.69
N THR A 216 1.44 -0.99 -13.75
CA THR A 216 0.43 -0.09 -14.31
C THR A 216 0.09 -0.45 -15.75
N PRO A 217 -1.16 -0.22 -16.20
CA PRO A 217 -1.52 -0.25 -17.60
C PRO A 217 -1.12 1.08 -18.28
N GLU A 218 -1.58 1.31 -19.50
CA GLU A 218 -1.32 2.54 -20.26
C GLU A 218 -1.77 3.82 -19.53
N ASN A 219 -2.89 3.76 -18.79
CA ASN A 219 -3.34 4.83 -17.90
C ASN A 219 -2.96 4.48 -16.44
N PRO A 220 -1.81 4.96 -15.93
CA PRO A 220 -1.28 4.50 -14.67
C PRO A 220 -1.87 5.23 -13.47
N ASP A 221 -2.11 4.49 -12.40
CA ASP A 221 -2.07 5.04 -11.05
C ASP A 221 -0.61 5.14 -10.61
N SER A 222 -0.27 6.24 -9.94
CA SER A 222 0.98 6.34 -9.19
C SER A 222 0.84 5.63 -7.85
N PHE A 223 1.69 4.63 -7.61
CA PHE A 223 1.81 3.96 -6.33
C PHE A 223 3.00 4.50 -5.55
N GLU A 224 2.68 5.14 -4.42
CA GLU A 224 3.64 5.78 -3.52
C GLU A 224 3.68 5.03 -2.20
N ILE A 225 4.88 4.70 -1.71
CA ILE A 225 5.10 3.98 -0.45
C ILE A 225 5.77 4.91 0.54
N PHE A 226 5.13 5.13 1.68
CA PHE A 226 5.63 6.02 2.74
C PHE A 226 6.43 5.25 3.77
N LYS A 227 6.02 4.00 4.05
CA LYS A 227 6.59 3.21 5.14
C LYS A 227 6.34 1.74 4.89
N ILE A 228 7.34 0.92 5.18
CA ILE A 228 7.18 -0.51 5.46
C ILE A 228 7.94 -0.83 6.74
N VAL A 229 7.25 -1.39 7.72
CA VAL A 229 7.85 -1.76 8.99
C VAL A 229 7.56 -3.20 9.30
N LEU A 230 8.62 -3.95 9.52
CA LEU A 230 8.57 -5.30 10.03
C LEU A 230 8.89 -5.30 11.53
N GLN A 231 8.04 -5.99 12.27
CA GLN A 231 8.19 -6.21 13.70
C GLN A 231 8.16 -7.70 13.97
N ASN A 232 8.99 -8.17 14.90
CA ASN A 232 8.76 -9.49 15.46
C ASN A 232 7.48 -9.47 16.31
N SER A 233 6.70 -10.53 16.23
CA SER A 233 5.59 -10.73 17.15
C SER A 233 6.10 -11.65 18.25
N PRO A 234 6.38 -11.17 19.47
CA PRO A 234 6.87 -12.04 20.52
C PRO A 234 5.82 -13.12 20.81
N SER A 235 6.26 -14.37 20.80
CA SER A 235 5.44 -15.53 21.13
C SER A 235 5.03 -15.45 22.60
N GLY A 236 3.83 -14.92 22.86
CA GLY A 236 3.31 -14.69 24.21
C GLY A 236 1.79 -14.70 24.21
N VAL A 237 1.23 -15.80 24.70
CA VAL A 237 -0.21 -16.06 24.90
C VAL A 237 -0.90 -14.90 25.63
N GLY A 238 -2.01 -14.40 25.10
CA GLY A 238 -2.90 -13.49 25.84
C GLY A 238 -4.07 -12.96 25.01
N LYS A 239 -5.23 -13.63 25.12
CA LYS A 239 -6.53 -13.04 24.74
C LYS A 239 -6.69 -11.68 25.44
N ALA A 240 -7.17 -10.68 24.70
CA ALA A 240 -7.53 -9.38 25.25
C ALA A 240 -8.48 -9.53 26.47
N PRO A 241 -8.19 -8.92 27.64
CA PRO A 241 -9.15 -8.90 28.75
C PRO A 241 -10.31 -7.95 28.43
N PRO A 242 -11.55 -8.26 28.85
CA PRO A 242 -12.70 -7.41 28.62
C PRO A 242 -12.64 -6.15 29.50
N VAL A 243 -13.08 -5.04 28.92
CA VAL A 243 -13.21 -3.74 29.59
C VAL A 243 -14.33 -3.82 30.63
N GLN A 244 -14.00 -3.82 31.93
CA GLN A 244 -14.97 -3.50 32.99
C GLN A 244 -14.97 -2.00 33.25
N GLN A 245 -16.06 -1.35 32.86
CA GLN A 245 -16.42 -0.01 33.31
C GLN A 245 -16.66 -0.02 34.81
N GLN A 246 -15.92 0.80 35.57
CA GLN A 246 -16.23 1.06 36.96
C GLN A 246 -16.65 2.52 37.15
N GLN A 247 -17.92 2.67 37.55
CA GLN A 247 -18.63 3.91 37.84
C GLN A 247 -17.95 4.68 38.98
N ARG A 248 -17.81 6.00 38.82
CA ARG A 248 -17.47 6.94 39.89
C ARG A 248 -18.75 7.51 40.50
N GLN A 249 -18.93 7.35 41.81
CA GLN A 249 -19.79 8.21 42.63
C GLN A 249 -18.91 9.05 43.58
N PRO A 250 -19.23 10.33 43.81
CA PRO A 250 -18.45 11.23 44.63
C PRO A 250 -18.93 11.21 46.09
N ASN A 251 -18.03 11.46 47.04
CA ASN A 251 -18.46 11.77 48.42
C ASN A 251 -17.81 13.06 48.93
N GLU A 252 -18.66 13.85 49.57
CA GLU A 252 -18.47 15.23 50.02
C GLU A 252 -17.65 15.38 51.32
N ASN A 253 -17.24 16.63 51.51
CA ASN A 253 -16.61 17.26 52.65
C ASN A 253 -17.11 16.85 54.05
N GLN A 254 -16.17 16.84 55.00
CA GLN A 254 -16.36 17.56 56.27
C GLN A 254 -15.00 18.00 56.85
N GLN A 255 -14.85 19.31 57.01
CA GLN A 255 -13.77 19.99 57.75
C GLN A 255 -14.07 19.96 59.26
N GLN A 256 -13.10 19.90 60.19
CA GLN A 256 -12.41 21.02 60.89
C GLN A 256 -11.99 20.50 62.31
N PRO A 257 -11.22 21.23 63.13
CA PRO A 257 -9.86 21.76 62.95
C PRO A 257 -8.99 21.44 64.21
N LEU A 258 -7.67 21.67 64.22
CA LEU A 258 -6.97 22.04 65.47
C LEU A 258 -5.57 22.61 65.22
N ALA A 259 -5.25 23.57 66.08
CA ALA A 259 -4.17 24.54 65.97
C ALA A 259 -3.00 24.24 66.90
N ALA A 260 -1.91 24.95 66.62
CA ALA A 260 -0.91 25.52 67.53
C ALA A 260 0.24 24.64 68.08
N GLN A 261 1.42 25.15 67.75
CA GLN A 261 2.61 25.34 68.58
C GLN A 261 3.39 24.13 69.11
N GLY A 262 4.66 24.12 68.71
CA GLY A 262 5.66 23.16 69.14
C GLY A 262 6.57 23.65 70.26
N GLN A 263 7.48 22.73 70.57
CA GLN A 263 8.68 22.81 71.41
C GLN A 263 8.36 22.78 72.92
N ALA A 264 8.90 21.87 73.73
CA ALA A 264 10.26 21.37 73.75
C ALA A 264 10.45 20.09 74.61
N ASN A 265 11.55 19.41 74.32
CA ASN A 265 12.50 18.78 75.24
C ASN A 265 12.63 17.24 75.27
N THR A 266 13.91 16.89 75.22
CA THR A 266 14.67 15.63 75.23
C THR A 266 14.12 14.44 76.02
N GLN A 267 14.27 13.23 75.44
CA GLN A 267 15.13 12.15 75.99
C GLN A 267 15.22 10.92 75.07
N GLN A 268 16.36 10.23 75.18
CA GLN A 268 16.87 9.12 74.38
C GLN A 268 16.08 7.81 74.54
N VAL A 269 15.90 7.03 73.47
CA VAL A 269 16.08 5.55 73.47
C VAL A 269 16.49 5.08 72.05
N GLN A 270 17.52 4.23 71.98
CA GLN A 270 18.00 3.51 70.80
C GLN A 270 16.98 2.49 70.25
N SER A 271 16.85 2.36 68.92
CA SER A 271 17.04 1.09 68.20
C SER A 271 16.72 1.18 66.69
N ALA A 272 17.47 0.39 65.91
CA ALA A 272 17.25 -0.03 64.53
C ALA A 272 17.36 1.02 63.40
N SER A 273 18.47 0.91 62.67
CA SER A 273 18.74 1.53 61.37
C SER A 273 17.69 1.16 60.32
N VAL A 274 16.84 2.11 59.95
CA VAL A 274 16.14 2.15 58.66
C VAL A 274 16.51 3.47 58.00
N ASP A 275 16.90 3.40 56.73
CA ASP A 275 17.55 4.46 55.95
C ASP A 275 16.59 5.63 55.63
N ILE A 276 16.37 6.51 56.61
CA ILE A 276 15.51 7.71 56.52
C ILE A 276 16.09 8.78 55.59
N ARG A 277 17.39 8.72 55.26
CA ARG A 277 18.04 9.69 54.36
C ARG A 277 17.54 9.54 52.92
N SER A 278 17.35 8.29 52.46
CA SER A 278 16.83 8.00 51.12
C SER A 278 15.40 8.52 50.91
N ILE A 279 14.54 8.44 51.93
CA ILE A 279 13.14 8.90 51.87
C ILE A 279 13.09 10.43 51.83
N THR A 280 13.95 11.08 52.62
CA THR A 280 13.99 12.57 52.68
C THR A 280 14.51 13.16 51.37
N GLU A 281 15.49 12.52 50.73
CA GLU A 281 15.96 12.91 49.38
C GLU A 281 14.87 12.68 48.31
N GLN A 282 14.09 11.60 48.40
CA GLN A 282 12.97 11.34 47.49
C GLN A 282 11.84 12.38 47.63
N PHE A 283 11.56 12.90 48.83
CA PHE A 283 10.56 13.97 49.02
C PHE A 283 11.00 15.33 48.46
N VAL A 284 12.30 15.63 48.55
CA VAL A 284 12.87 16.86 47.97
C VAL A 284 12.87 16.78 46.44
N ASP A 285 13.23 15.62 45.87
CA ASP A 285 13.17 15.39 44.42
C ASP A 285 11.73 15.48 43.90
N LEU A 286 10.76 14.87 44.59
CA LEU A 286 9.35 14.94 44.20
C LEU A 286 8.80 16.37 44.25
N GLY A 287 9.18 17.16 45.26
CA GLY A 287 8.81 18.57 45.36
C GLY A 287 9.33 19.40 44.18
N SER A 288 10.59 19.17 43.79
CA SER A 288 11.20 19.85 42.65
C SER A 288 10.54 19.47 41.31
N ARG A 289 10.15 18.19 41.15
CA ARG A 289 9.43 17.70 39.97
C ARG A 289 8.02 18.27 39.87
N ILE A 290 7.31 18.39 41.00
CA ILE A 290 5.97 18.99 41.03
C ILE A 290 6.02 20.48 40.66
N GLN A 291 7.05 21.21 41.10
CA GLN A 291 7.25 22.61 40.69
C GLN A 291 7.54 22.74 39.19
N LEU A 292 8.38 21.85 38.64
CA LEU A 292 8.64 21.78 37.20
C LEU A 292 7.38 21.45 36.39
N ILE A 293 6.55 20.52 36.86
CA ILE A 293 5.27 20.17 36.23
C ILE A 293 4.29 21.35 36.26
N ASN A 294 4.21 22.10 37.37
CA ASN A 294 3.37 23.29 37.45
C ASN A 294 3.83 24.39 36.47
N HIS A 295 5.14 24.61 36.32
CA HIS A 295 5.65 25.55 35.33
C HIS A 295 5.40 25.08 33.89
N ALA A 296 5.55 23.79 33.61
CA ALA A 296 5.23 23.22 32.31
C ALA A 296 3.73 23.35 31.99
N ALA A 297 2.85 23.08 32.95
CA ALA A 297 1.41 23.23 32.80
C ALA A 297 1.01 24.69 32.51
N ASN A 298 1.58 25.65 33.24
CA ASN A 298 1.32 27.07 33.00
C ASN A 298 1.81 27.54 31.62
N ASN A 299 2.95 27.02 31.15
CA ASN A 299 3.44 27.31 29.80
C ASN A 299 2.54 26.71 28.72
N ILE A 300 2.05 25.48 28.92
CA ILE A 300 1.12 24.82 28.00
C ILE A 300 -0.21 25.56 27.93
N ILE A 301 -0.77 26.00 29.07
CA ILE A 301 -2.02 26.77 29.12
C ILE A 301 -1.87 28.09 28.35
N ARG A 302 -0.72 28.77 28.48
CA ARG A 302 -0.45 30.02 27.76
C ARG A 302 -0.29 29.78 26.26
N GLU A 303 0.35 28.69 25.85
CA GLU A 303 0.49 28.33 24.43
C GLU A 303 -0.85 27.91 23.82
N LEU A 304 -1.70 27.23 24.58
CA LEU A 304 -3.05 26.84 24.17
C LEU A 304 -3.96 28.06 23.99
N GLY A 305 -3.86 29.07 24.88
CA GLY A 305 -4.55 30.36 24.71
C GLY A 305 -4.09 31.11 23.45
N ASN A 306 -2.78 31.12 23.18
CA ASN A 306 -2.22 31.73 21.96
C ASN A 306 -2.64 30.99 20.67
N GLN A 307 -2.80 29.67 20.72
CA GLN A 307 -3.37 28.90 19.61
C GLN A 307 -4.87 29.15 19.42
N GLY A 308 -5.64 29.27 20.51
CA GLY A 308 -7.06 29.62 20.46
C GLY A 308 -7.32 30.91 19.68
N ASN A 309 -6.58 31.98 20.02
CA ASN A 309 -6.67 33.27 19.33
C ASN A 309 -6.28 33.18 17.85
N LYS A 310 -5.31 32.34 17.48
CA LYS A 310 -4.91 32.12 16.07
C LYS A 310 -5.96 31.35 15.28
N VAL A 311 -6.61 30.36 15.90
CA VAL A 311 -7.68 29.56 15.27
C VAL A 311 -8.92 30.42 15.07
N GLU A 312 -9.29 31.24 16.06
CA GLU A 312 -10.44 32.14 15.97
C GLU A 312 -10.24 33.21 14.88
N ASN A 313 -9.04 33.78 14.78
CA ASN A 313 -8.71 34.70 13.69
C ASN A 313 -8.73 34.03 12.31
N LYS A 314 -8.25 32.79 12.19
CA LYS A 314 -8.36 31.99 10.94
C LYS A 314 -9.80 31.65 10.59
N GLN A 315 -10.63 31.36 11.60
CA GLN A 315 -12.04 31.05 11.42
C GLN A 315 -12.81 32.30 10.95
N ASN A 316 -12.49 33.47 11.51
CA ASN A 316 -13.04 34.75 11.06
C ASN A 316 -12.56 35.12 9.65
N GLU A 317 -11.30 34.86 9.29
CA GLU A 317 -10.79 35.06 7.92
C GLU A 317 -11.48 34.13 6.91
N LEU A 318 -11.74 32.87 7.28
CA LEU A 318 -12.49 31.92 6.45
C LEU A 318 -13.97 32.30 6.32
N LEU A 319 -14.61 32.77 7.38
CA LEU A 319 -15.97 33.30 7.33
C LEU A 319 -16.05 34.55 6.46
N GLN A 320 -15.04 35.41 6.49
CA GLN A 320 -14.97 36.59 5.63
C GLN A 320 -14.76 36.22 4.15
N LYS A 321 -13.98 35.16 3.87
CA LYS A 321 -13.85 34.58 2.52
C LYS A 321 -15.13 33.90 2.03
N LEU A 322 -15.92 33.32 2.94
CA LEU A 322 -17.26 32.78 2.64
C LEU A 322 -18.33 33.87 2.49
N ALA A 323 -18.16 35.01 3.17
CA ALA A 323 -19.04 36.17 3.10
C ALA A 323 -18.86 37.00 1.82
N THR A 324 -17.85 36.71 1.00
CA THR A 324 -17.71 37.31 -0.33
C THR A 324 -18.82 36.82 -1.25
N LYS A 325 -19.88 37.63 -1.28
CA LYS A 325 -21.19 37.55 -1.96
C LYS A 325 -21.16 37.27 -3.48
N GLU A 326 -19.99 36.97 -4.03
CA GLU A 326 -19.76 36.82 -5.47
C GLU A 326 -19.89 35.35 -5.94
N GLN A 327 -19.58 34.38 -5.08
CA GLN A 327 -19.71 32.95 -5.43
C GLN A 327 -21.14 32.40 -5.20
N VAL A 328 -21.87 32.91 -4.21
CA VAL A 328 -23.26 32.48 -3.94
C VAL A 328 -24.21 32.91 -5.05
N GLY A 329 -24.05 34.11 -5.61
CA GLY A 329 -24.84 34.56 -6.76
C GLY A 329 -24.61 33.72 -8.02
N SER A 330 -23.38 33.23 -8.22
CA SER A 330 -23.08 32.32 -9.34
C SER A 330 -23.73 30.93 -9.17
N LEU A 331 -23.98 30.50 -7.93
CA LEU A 331 -24.62 29.23 -7.61
C LEU A 331 -26.14 29.31 -7.84
N GLU A 332 -26.76 30.44 -7.51
CA GLU A 332 -28.18 30.70 -7.74
C GLU A 332 -28.53 30.72 -9.24
N VAL A 333 -27.68 31.34 -10.06
CA VAL A 333 -27.81 31.33 -11.52
C VAL A 333 -27.65 29.92 -12.11
N ARG A 334 -26.80 29.07 -11.50
CA ARG A 334 -26.64 27.67 -11.92
C ARG A 334 -27.84 26.80 -11.51
N LEU A 335 -28.42 27.05 -10.35
CA LEU A 335 -29.62 26.36 -9.86
C LEU A 335 -30.84 26.66 -10.74
N GLN A 336 -31.06 27.93 -11.12
CA GLN A 336 -32.14 28.30 -12.04
C GLN A 336 -31.99 27.66 -13.43
N ARG A 337 -30.75 27.55 -13.94
CA ARG A 337 -30.50 26.82 -15.20
C ARG A 337 -30.84 25.34 -15.07
N LEU A 338 -30.43 24.70 -13.98
CA LEU A 338 -30.71 23.28 -13.72
C LEU A 338 -32.21 22.98 -13.64
N GLU A 339 -32.98 23.88 -13.03
CA GLU A 339 -34.44 23.76 -12.94
C GLU A 339 -35.11 23.85 -14.32
N GLN A 340 -34.66 24.77 -15.18
CA GLN A 340 -35.14 24.86 -16.56
C GLN A 340 -34.79 23.61 -17.39
N THR A 341 -33.58 23.05 -17.21
CA THR A 341 -33.21 21.82 -17.91
C THR A 341 -34.06 20.64 -17.45
N LEU A 342 -34.32 20.52 -16.14
CA LEU A 342 -35.17 19.46 -15.59
C LEU A 342 -36.62 19.56 -16.10
N GLN A 343 -37.20 20.76 -16.17
CA GLN A 343 -38.52 20.95 -16.76
C GLN A 343 -38.55 20.62 -18.26
N SER A 344 -37.46 20.91 -18.99
CA SER A 344 -37.34 20.53 -20.40
C SER A 344 -37.25 19.00 -20.58
N ILE A 345 -36.56 18.31 -19.67
CA ILE A 345 -36.44 16.86 -19.67
C ILE A 345 -37.78 16.22 -19.31
N GLN A 346 -38.52 16.76 -18.34
CA GLN A 346 -39.85 16.27 -17.98
C GLN A 346 -40.85 16.38 -19.14
N ARG A 347 -40.85 17.50 -19.88
CA ARG A 347 -41.67 17.64 -21.10
C ARG A 347 -41.23 16.71 -22.23
N THR A 348 -39.94 16.37 -22.29
CA THR A 348 -39.41 15.43 -23.29
C THR A 348 -39.69 13.97 -22.91
N LEU A 349 -39.88 13.68 -21.62
CA LEU A 349 -40.25 12.35 -21.10
C LEU A 349 -41.75 12.08 -21.16
N GLU A 350 -42.61 13.11 -21.17
CA GLU A 350 -44.07 12.96 -21.36
C GLU A 350 -44.49 12.85 -22.85
N GLY A 351 -43.60 13.15 -23.79
CA GLY A 351 -43.84 12.98 -25.23
C GLY A 351 -43.55 11.55 -25.69
N ASN A 352 -44.58 10.84 -26.17
CA ASN A 352 -44.58 9.47 -26.69
C ASN A 352 -43.72 9.22 -27.98
N ASP A 353 -42.56 9.86 -28.14
CA ASP A 353 -41.77 9.86 -29.39
C ASP A 353 -40.74 8.72 -29.55
N TYR A 354 -40.60 7.83 -28.56
CA TYR A 354 -39.62 6.73 -28.66
C TYR A 354 -40.03 5.65 -29.67
N ARG A 355 -41.33 5.49 -29.98
CA ARG A 355 -41.82 4.50 -30.96
C ARG A 355 -41.46 4.87 -32.39
N ASP A 356 -41.61 6.14 -32.77
CA ASP A 356 -41.33 6.58 -34.14
C ASP A 356 -39.83 6.60 -34.43
N ARG A 357 -39.01 6.95 -33.43
CA ARG A 357 -37.54 6.86 -33.55
C ARG A 357 -37.05 5.41 -33.58
N PHE A 358 -37.70 4.49 -32.87
CA PHE A 358 -37.35 3.07 -32.93
C PHE A 358 -37.70 2.45 -34.29
N ASN A 359 -38.84 2.82 -34.87
CA ASN A 359 -39.23 2.38 -36.21
C ASN A 359 -38.29 2.94 -37.29
N GLN A 360 -37.87 4.21 -37.18
CA GLN A 360 -36.85 4.77 -38.08
C GLN A 360 -35.49 4.08 -37.92
N LEU A 361 -35.08 3.75 -36.70
CA LEU A 361 -33.84 2.99 -36.45
C LEU A 361 -33.90 1.57 -37.02
N HIS A 362 -35.05 0.91 -36.92
CA HIS A 362 -35.24 -0.44 -37.45
C HIS A 362 -35.20 -0.45 -38.98
N GLU A 363 -35.79 0.54 -39.63
CA GLU A 363 -35.78 0.69 -41.08
C GLU A 363 -34.36 1.00 -41.62
N THR A 364 -33.62 1.87 -40.89
CA THR A 364 -32.24 2.23 -41.25
C THR A 364 -31.26 1.05 -41.07
N LEU A 365 -31.50 0.18 -40.09
CA LEU A 365 -30.72 -1.05 -39.92
C LEU A 365 -30.98 -2.06 -41.05
N ARG A 366 -32.23 -2.16 -41.52
CA ARG A 366 -32.61 -3.08 -42.60
C ARG A 366 -32.00 -2.66 -43.94
N SER A 367 -32.03 -1.35 -44.25
CA SER A 367 -31.41 -0.83 -45.47
C SER A 367 -29.88 -0.92 -45.45
N SER A 368 -29.26 -0.77 -44.27
CA SER A 368 -27.81 -0.91 -44.11
C SER A 368 -27.33 -2.36 -44.27
N HIS A 369 -28.14 -3.34 -43.84
CA HIS A 369 -27.80 -4.75 -44.02
C HIS A 369 -27.77 -5.19 -45.49
N LEU A 370 -28.71 -4.72 -46.31
CA LEU A 370 -28.76 -5.05 -47.75
C LEU A 370 -27.57 -4.45 -48.52
N SER A 371 -27.24 -3.19 -48.24
CA SER A 371 -26.11 -2.48 -48.86
C SER A 371 -24.74 -3.07 -48.50
N LEU A 372 -24.58 -3.61 -47.28
CA LEU A 372 -23.34 -4.24 -46.84
C LEU A 372 -23.11 -5.60 -47.49
N THR A 373 -24.17 -6.38 -47.73
CA THR A 373 -24.06 -7.69 -48.40
C THR A 373 -23.66 -7.60 -49.88
N GLU A 374 -24.16 -6.60 -50.63
CA GLU A 374 -23.77 -6.41 -52.04
C GLU A 374 -22.35 -5.85 -52.18
N ASN A 375 -21.91 -4.96 -51.29
CA ASN A 375 -20.56 -4.40 -51.33
C ASN A 375 -19.47 -5.36 -50.83
N LEU A 376 -19.81 -6.34 -49.96
CA LEU A 376 -18.85 -7.35 -49.50
C LEU A 376 -18.50 -8.37 -50.60
N GLN A 377 -19.45 -8.76 -51.45
CA GLN A 377 -19.18 -9.69 -52.55
C GLN A 377 -18.26 -9.10 -53.63
N GLY A 378 -18.40 -7.80 -53.94
CA GLY A 378 -17.54 -7.11 -54.92
C GLY A 378 -16.10 -6.89 -54.43
N THR A 379 -15.90 -6.71 -53.12
CA THR A 379 -14.59 -6.35 -52.54
C THR A 379 -13.75 -7.58 -52.20
N LEU A 380 -14.37 -8.73 -51.86
CA LEU A 380 -13.63 -9.96 -51.55
C LEU A 380 -12.97 -10.60 -52.79
N LEU A 381 -13.55 -10.49 -53.98
CA LEU A 381 -12.96 -11.02 -55.22
C LEU A 381 -11.72 -10.24 -55.69
N ASN A 382 -11.64 -8.93 -55.40
CA ASN A 382 -10.49 -8.09 -55.75
C ASN A 382 -9.35 -8.16 -54.72
N VAL A 383 -9.62 -8.51 -53.46
CA VAL A 383 -8.58 -8.64 -52.42
C VAL A 383 -7.92 -10.02 -52.45
N ILE A 384 -8.60 -11.07 -52.94
CA ILE A 384 -8.01 -12.41 -53.08
C ILE A 384 -7.03 -12.50 -54.27
N THR A 385 -7.13 -11.61 -55.27
CA THR A 385 -6.25 -11.61 -56.45
C THR A 385 -5.06 -10.66 -56.35
N ALA A 386 -5.10 -9.64 -55.48
CA ALA A 386 -4.06 -8.61 -55.39
C ALA A 386 -2.86 -8.94 -54.47
N SER A 387 -2.93 -10.03 -53.69
CA SER A 387 -1.88 -10.42 -52.74
C SER A 387 -1.52 -11.90 -52.83
N THR A 388 -1.13 -12.35 -54.02
CA THR A 388 -0.29 -13.54 -54.15
C THR A 388 1.17 -13.10 -54.13
N PRO A 389 1.94 -13.41 -53.07
CA PRO A 389 3.36 -13.08 -53.02
C PRO A 389 4.10 -13.96 -54.04
N ARG A 390 4.79 -13.34 -55.00
CA ARG A 390 5.62 -14.02 -56.00
C ARG A 390 6.71 -14.84 -55.31
N MET A 391 6.46 -16.15 -55.15
CA MET A 391 7.40 -17.16 -54.65
C MET A 391 8.78 -17.12 -55.33
N GLY A 392 8.88 -16.56 -56.54
CA GLY A 392 10.13 -16.41 -57.29
C GLY A 392 11.15 -15.45 -56.66
N PHE A 393 10.73 -14.41 -55.93
CA PHE A 393 11.67 -13.46 -55.31
C PHE A 393 12.46 -14.11 -54.17
N PHE A 394 11.79 -14.89 -53.33
CA PHE A 394 12.44 -15.62 -52.24
C PHE A 394 13.37 -16.71 -52.75
N ILE A 395 12.98 -17.45 -53.80
CA ILE A 395 13.83 -18.47 -54.41
C ILE A 395 15.10 -17.84 -55.02
N PHE A 396 14.99 -16.70 -55.69
CA PHE A 396 16.14 -15.98 -56.22
C PHE A 396 17.08 -15.50 -55.11
N LEU A 397 16.54 -14.97 -54.01
CA LEU A 397 17.31 -14.49 -52.88
C LEU A 397 18.09 -15.62 -52.19
N VAL A 398 17.47 -16.80 -52.04
CA VAL A 398 18.13 -17.98 -51.49
C VAL A 398 19.24 -18.49 -52.41
N ILE A 399 19.01 -18.54 -53.73
CA ILE A 399 20.05 -18.96 -54.71
C ILE A 399 21.22 -17.97 -54.71
N ALA A 400 20.96 -16.66 -54.69
CA ALA A 400 21.99 -15.64 -54.64
C ALA A 400 22.87 -15.77 -53.38
N PHE A 401 22.25 -16.06 -52.23
CA PHE A 401 22.96 -16.28 -50.97
C PHE A 401 23.84 -17.54 -51.01
N GLN A 402 23.35 -18.63 -51.61
CA GLN A 402 24.14 -19.85 -51.76
C GLN A 402 25.36 -19.68 -52.68
N ILE A 403 25.22 -18.93 -53.78
CA ILE A 403 26.34 -18.62 -54.69
C ILE A 403 27.40 -17.78 -53.97
N LEU A 404 26.98 -16.82 -53.14
CA LEU A 404 27.88 -15.97 -52.37
C LEU A 404 28.69 -16.80 -51.36
N LEU A 405 28.04 -17.72 -50.64
CA LEU A 405 28.72 -18.65 -49.74
C LEU A 405 29.71 -19.56 -50.48
N ALA A 406 29.32 -20.13 -51.62
CA ALA A 406 30.19 -20.97 -52.43
C ALA A 406 31.43 -20.21 -52.94
N ALA A 407 31.26 -18.99 -53.44
CA ALA A 407 32.36 -18.13 -53.87
C ALA A 407 33.30 -17.79 -52.70
N SER A 408 32.75 -17.45 -51.53
CA SER A 408 33.54 -17.17 -50.33
C SER A 408 34.37 -18.39 -49.89
N TYR A 409 33.81 -19.59 -49.97
CA TYR A 409 34.49 -20.84 -49.65
C TYR A 409 35.64 -21.16 -50.62
N VAL A 410 35.44 -20.94 -51.93
CA VAL A 410 36.49 -21.12 -52.94
C VAL A 410 37.63 -20.13 -52.72
N ILE A 411 37.34 -18.87 -52.41
CA ILE A 411 38.35 -17.86 -52.09
C ILE A 411 39.12 -18.24 -50.82
N TYR A 412 38.42 -18.69 -49.78
CA TYR A 412 39.03 -19.16 -48.54
C TYR A 412 39.97 -20.35 -48.78
N LYS A 413 39.53 -21.35 -49.54
CA LYS A 413 40.33 -22.54 -49.89
C LYS A 413 41.55 -22.17 -50.73
N ARG A 414 41.40 -21.26 -51.70
CA ARG A 414 42.50 -20.76 -52.54
C ARG A 414 43.52 -19.98 -51.71
N ARG A 415 43.07 -19.16 -50.76
CA ARG A 415 43.98 -18.47 -49.81
C ARG A 415 44.72 -19.45 -48.92
N ARG A 416 44.08 -20.51 -48.44
CA ARG A 416 44.73 -21.52 -47.58
C ARG A 416 45.76 -22.36 -48.33
N ALA A 417 45.56 -22.63 -49.62
CA ALA A 417 46.52 -23.36 -50.45
C ALA A 417 47.77 -22.55 -50.80
N ASN A 418 47.67 -21.21 -50.81
CA ASN A 418 48.77 -20.30 -51.16
C ASN A 418 49.56 -19.78 -49.94
N MET A 419 49.32 -20.30 -48.73
CA MET A 419 50.16 -19.95 -47.57
C MET A 419 51.45 -20.81 -47.61
N PRO A 420 52.64 -20.19 -47.57
CA PRO A 420 53.90 -20.94 -47.52
C PRO A 420 53.96 -21.74 -46.22
N LYS A 421 54.21 -23.05 -46.34
CA LYS A 421 54.36 -23.95 -45.19
C LYS A 421 55.61 -23.55 -44.41
N LYS A 422 55.43 -23.04 -43.19
CA LYS A 422 56.51 -22.96 -42.21
C LYS A 422 56.85 -24.39 -41.78
N PHE A 423 57.96 -24.91 -42.28
CA PHE A 423 58.60 -26.09 -41.72
C PHE A 423 59.31 -25.65 -40.43
N LEU A 424 59.09 -26.40 -39.34
CA LEU A 424 59.92 -26.32 -38.14
C LEU A 424 61.31 -26.88 -38.43
#